data_AF-A0A3T0RPU1-F1
#
_entry.id   AF-A0A3T0RPU1-F1
#
_cell.length_a   1.000
_cell.length_b   1.000
_cell.length_c   1.000
_cell.angle_alpha   90.00
_cell.angle_beta   90.00
_cell.angle_gamma   90.00
#
_symmetry.space_group_name_H-M   'P 1'
#
loop_
_entity.id
_entity.type
_entity.pdbx_description
1 polymer ?
#
loop_
_entity_poly.entity_id
_entity_poly.type
_entity_poly.pdbx_seq_one_letter_code
_entity_poly.pdbx_strand_id
1 'polypeptide(L)' 'MRNNRGQVIVEYLLIMVLMVAVAALLTKRLVGRGEDDNQGVIVKSWSRMIKAVGNDLPDCAKQTTYNTANCPN' A
#
# COMPACT_ATOMS: atom_id res chain seq x y z
N MET A 1 -11.20 -42.61 -25.56
CA MET A 1 -11.92 -41.82 -24.53
C MET A 1 -10.96 -40.75 -24.02
N ARG A 2 -11.24 -39.46 -24.29
CA ARG A 2 -10.33 -38.35 -23.98
C ARG A 2 -10.46 -38.02 -22.48
N ASN A 3 -9.40 -38.24 -21.72
CA ASN A 3 -9.43 -38.12 -20.26
C ASN A 3 -9.30 -36.64 -19.83
N ASN A 4 -10.37 -35.87 -20.02
CA ASN A 4 -10.38 -34.43 -19.77
C ASN A 4 -10.38 -34.05 -18.27
N ARG A 5 -10.63 -35.00 -17.36
CA ARG A 5 -10.73 -34.73 -15.92
C ARG A 5 -9.40 -34.28 -15.32
N GLY A 6 -8.28 -34.86 -15.76
CA GLY A 6 -6.95 -34.46 -15.30
C GLY A 6 -6.53 -33.08 -15.82
N GLN A 7 -6.87 -32.77 -17.08
CA GLN A 7 -6.56 -31.47 -17.69
C GLN A 7 -7.27 -30.32 -16.99
N VAL A 8 -8.54 -30.52 -16.61
CA VAL A 8 -9.34 -29.52 -15.89
C VAL A 8 -8.72 -29.16 -14.54
N ILE A 9 -8.23 -30.16 -13.79
CA ILE A 9 -7.58 -29.92 -12.49
C ILE A 9 -6.31 -29.09 -12.65
N VAL A 10 -5.48 -29.42 -13.66
CA VAL A 10 -4.24 -28.68 -13.94
C VAL A 10 -4.53 -27.24 -14.33
N GLU A 11 -5.57 -26.99 -15.11
CA GLU A 11 -5.98 -25.64 -15.53
C GLU A 11 -6.39 -24.77 -14.32
N TYR A 12 -7.20 -25.29 -13.42
CA TYR A 12 -7.59 -24.56 -12.21
C TYR A 12 -6.41 -24.27 -11.28
N LEU A 13 -5.47 -25.20 -11.14
CA LEU A 13 -4.24 -24.96 -10.37
C LEU A 13 -3.39 -23.85 -10.99
N LEU A 14 -3.29 -23.82 -12.33
CA LEU A 14 -2.52 -22.81 -13.04
C LEU A 14 -3.14 -21.41 -12.83
N ILE A 15 -4.47 -21.30 -12.96
CA ILE A 15 -5.18 -20.04 -12.70
C ILE A 15 -5.09 -19.66 -11.21
N MET A 16 -5.14 -20.61 -10.29
CA MET A 16 -4.97 -20.34 -8.86
C MET A 16 -3.59 -19.75 -8.57
N VAL A 17 -2.53 -20.33 -9.12
CA VAL A 17 -1.16 -19.82 -8.96
C VAL A 17 -1.03 -18.40 -9.55
N LEU A 18 -1.63 -18.18 -10.73
CA LEU A 18 -1.67 -16.85 -11.34
C LEU A 18 -2.35 -15.82 -10.43
N MET A 19 -3.52 -16.17 -9.87
CA MET A 19 -4.26 -15.30 -8.97
C MET A 19 -3.46 -14.97 -7.71
N VAL A 20 -2.81 -15.97 -7.10
CA VAL A 20 -1.96 -15.75 -5.92
C VAL A 20 -0.77 -14.85 -6.25
N ALA A 21 -0.14 -15.00 -7.42
CA ALA A 21 0.95 -14.15 -7.85
C ALA A 21 0.50 -12.69 -8.03
N VAL A 22 -0.66 -12.46 -8.66
CA VAL A 22 -1.24 -11.13 -8.81
C VAL A 22 -1.60 -10.52 -7.46
N ALA A 23 -2.23 -11.28 -6.56
CA ALA A 23 -2.57 -10.83 -5.22
C ALA A 23 -1.33 -10.43 -4.41
N ALA A 24 -0.24 -11.21 -4.51
CA ALA A 24 1.02 -10.89 -3.85
C ALA A 24 1.64 -9.58 -4.37
N LEU A 25 1.63 -9.36 -5.69
CA LEU A 25 2.11 -8.12 -6.31
C LEU A 25 1.29 -6.90 -5.85
N LEU A 26 -0.04 -7.02 -5.85
CA LEU A 26 -0.93 -5.94 -5.40
C LEU A 26 -0.69 -5.62 -3.93
N THR A 27 -0.62 -6.63 -3.08
CA THR A 27 -0.40 -6.45 -1.64
C THR A 27 0.93 -5.75 -1.37
N LYS A 28 2.01 -6.14 -2.08
CA LYS A 28 3.31 -5.48 -1.98
C LYS A 28 3.27 -4.01 -2.40
N ARG A 29 2.49 -3.66 -3.43
CA ARG A 29 2.31 -2.27 -3.88
C ARG A 29 1.43 -1.44 -2.94
N LEU A 30 0.44 -2.05 -2.30
CA LEU A 30 -0.49 -1.34 -1.41
C LEU A 30 0.10 -1.11 -0.02
N VAL A 31 0.74 -2.14 0.56
CA VAL A 31 1.16 -2.15 1.97
C VAL A 31 2.67 -2.36 2.12
N GLY A 32 3.43 -2.32 1.03
CA GLY A 32 4.90 -2.41 1.06
C GLY A 32 5.52 -1.42 2.03
N ARG A 33 6.50 -1.87 2.81
CA ARG A 33 7.23 -1.04 3.80
C ARG A 33 8.64 -0.69 3.33
N GLY A 34 8.86 -0.62 2.01
CA GLY A 34 10.14 -0.22 1.44
C GLY A 34 10.45 1.26 1.69
N GLU A 35 11.71 1.65 1.50
CA GLU A 35 12.15 3.04 1.62
C GLU A 35 11.61 3.92 0.49
N ASP A 36 11.27 5.17 0.86
CA ASP A 36 10.82 6.28 0.03
C ASP A 36 9.84 5.95 -1.11
N ASP A 37 10.38 5.62 -2.29
CA ASP A 37 9.62 5.46 -3.52
C ASP A 37 9.00 4.06 -3.67
N ASN A 38 9.46 3.10 -2.86
CA ASN A 38 8.91 1.75 -2.78
C ASN A 38 7.92 1.56 -1.62
N GLN A 39 7.56 2.65 -0.93
CA GLN A 39 6.57 2.60 0.14
C GLN A 39 5.17 2.45 -0.44
N GLY A 40 4.40 1.51 0.14
CA GLY A 40 3.04 1.21 -0.29
C GLY A 40 2.10 2.40 -0.11
N VAL A 41 1.14 2.54 -1.04
CA VAL A 41 0.23 3.70 -1.11
C VAL A 41 -0.51 3.95 0.20
N ILE A 42 -0.96 2.87 0.86
CA ILE A 42 -1.70 2.97 2.12
C ILE A 42 -0.77 3.47 3.23
N VAL A 43 0.44 2.91 3.33
CA VAL A 43 1.42 3.27 4.36
C VAL A 43 1.86 4.73 4.19
N LYS A 44 2.12 5.16 2.95
CA LYS A 44 2.47 6.55 2.62
C LYS A 44 1.37 7.53 3.03
N SER A 45 0.12 7.19 2.73
CA SER A 45 -1.04 8.03 3.07
C SER A 45 -1.27 8.11 4.58
N TRP A 46 -1.15 6.98 5.28
CA TRP A 46 -1.25 6.91 6.73
C TRP A 46 -0.13 7.70 7.42
N SER A 47 1.11 7.55 6.95
CA SER A 47 2.25 8.32 7.46
C SER A 47 2.06 9.83 7.27
N ARG A 48 1.52 10.25 6.12
CA ARG A 48 1.17 11.65 5.88
C ARG A 48 0.10 12.15 6.85
N MET A 49 -0.93 11.36 7.13
CA MET A 49 -1.98 11.73 8.07
C MET A 49 -1.43 11.88 9.50
N ILE A 50 -0.61 10.94 9.96
CA ILE A 50 0.05 11.04 11.28
C ILE A 50 0.93 12.28 11.35
N LYS A 51 1.73 12.56 10.31
CA LYS A 51 2.55 13.78 10.25
C LYS A 51 1.69 15.04 10.31
N ALA A 52 0.55 15.03 9.62
CA ALA A 52 -0.34 16.17 9.63
C ALA A 52 -0.90 16.46 11.03
N VAL A 53 -1.37 15.42 11.73
CA VAL A 53 -1.85 15.53 13.12
C VAL A 53 -0.72 15.91 14.08
N GLY A 54 0.46 15.29 13.95
CA GLY A 54 1.60 15.59 14.81
C GLY A 54 2.17 17.00 14.64
N ASN A 55 1.98 17.60 13.46
CA ASN A 55 2.40 18.97 13.16
C ASN A 55 1.27 19.99 13.35
N ASP A 56 0.11 19.59 13.89
CA ASP A 56 -0.98 20.50 14.25
C ASP A 56 -0.70 21.11 15.64
N LEU A 57 0.22 22.08 15.68
CA LEU A 57 0.64 22.74 16.92
C LEU A 57 -0.29 23.91 17.28
N PRO A 58 -0.66 24.08 18.56
CA PRO A 58 -1.58 25.13 19.01
C PRO A 58 -1.03 26.55 18.80
N ASP A 59 0.30 26.72 18.83
CA ASP A 59 0.96 28.00 18.62
C ASP A 59 0.99 28.43 17.13
N CYS A 60 0.43 27.60 16.24
CA CYS A 60 0.53 27.73 14.78
C CYS A 60 -0.82 27.74 14.07
N ALA A 61 -1.76 28.53 14.61
CA ALA A 61 -3.11 28.67 14.09
C ALA A 61 -3.22 29.14 12.61
N LYS A 62 -2.15 29.69 12.02
CA LYS A 62 -2.10 30.13 10.61
C LYS A 62 -1.38 29.15 9.67
N GLN A 63 -0.98 27.98 10.16
CA GLN A 63 -0.24 27.02 9.38
C GLN A 63 -1.14 26.41 8.29
N THR A 64 -0.73 26.55 7.02
CA THR A 64 -1.46 26.02 5.86
C THR A 64 -0.86 24.71 5.34
N THR A 65 0.29 24.29 5.87
CA THR A 65 1.02 23.08 5.44
C THR A 65 1.50 22.28 6.64
N TYR A 66 1.14 21.00 6.72
CA TYR A 66 1.45 20.14 7.88
C TYR A 66 2.54 19.09 7.59
N ASN A 67 3.37 19.32 6.57
CA ASN A 67 4.46 18.40 6.21
C ASN A 67 5.67 18.55 7.14
N THR A 68 5.81 19.69 7.80
CA THR A 68 6.87 19.99 8.78
C THR A 68 6.28 20.83 9.90
N ALA A 69 6.70 20.59 11.15
CA ALA A 69 6.47 21.53 12.24
C ALA A 69 7.32 22.77 11.96
N ASN A 70 6.70 23.83 11.45
CA ASN A 70 7.38 25.11 11.30
C ASN A 70 6.47 26.20 11.82
N CYS A 71 6.71 26.53 13.09
CA CYS A 71 6.09 27.62 13.80
C CYS A 71 7.08 28.78 13.80
N PRO A 72 6.85 29.86 13.04
CA PRO A 72 7.63 31.07 13.24
C PRO A 72 7.36 31.60 14.65
N ASN A 73 8.44 31.86 15.41
CA ASN A 73 8.37 32.51 16.72
C ASN A 73 7.58 33.82 16.65
#